data_AF-A0A5C6MPJ5-F1
#
_entry.id   AF-A0A5C6MPJ5-F1
#
_cell.length_a   1.000
_cell.length_b   1.000
_cell.length_c   1.000
_cell.angle_alpha   90.00
_cell.angle_beta   90.00
_cell.angle_gamma   90.00
#
_symmetry.space_group_name_H-M   'P 1'
#
loop_
_entity.id
_entity.type
_entity.pdbx_description
1 polymer ?
#
loop_
_entity_poly.entity_id
_entity_poly.type
_entity_poly.pdbx_seq_one_letter_code
_entity_poly.pdbx_strand_id
1 'polypeptide(L)'
;MALVFYYVTGFFIAVSVIANVVETVPCQPPKGSFKELPCGEKYQLAFFCMDTACVLIFTFEYLMRLFAAPSRCKFMRSVMSVIDVVAIMPYYIGLVMPENEDVSGAFVTLRVFRVFRIFKFSRHSQGLRILGYTLKSCASELGFLLFSLTMAIIIFATVMFYAEKGTKGSTFTSIPASFWYTIVTMTTLG
;
A
#
# COMPACT_ATOMS: atom_id res chain seq x y z
N MET A 1 -16.73 19.73 -18.09
CA MET A 1 -15.76 18.71 -18.54
C MET A 1 -14.78 18.27 -17.45
N ALA A 2 -14.03 19.18 -16.81
CA ALA A 2 -13.03 18.78 -15.80
C ALA A 2 -13.61 18.06 -14.55
N LEU A 3 -14.79 18.48 -14.07
CA LEU A 3 -15.48 17.82 -12.95
C LEU A 3 -15.92 16.40 -13.30
N VAL A 4 -16.45 16.19 -14.51
CA VAL A 4 -16.86 14.86 -14.98
C VAL A 4 -15.67 13.92 -15.03
N PHE A 5 -14.55 14.39 -15.60
CA PHE A 5 -13.30 13.61 -15.62
C PHE A 5 -12.85 13.21 -14.22
N TYR A 6 -12.88 14.16 -13.28
CA TYR A 6 -12.52 13.94 -11.88
C TYR A 6 -13.40 12.89 -11.19
N TYR A 7 -14.72 12.93 -11.38
CA TYR A 7 -15.63 11.96 -10.76
C TYR A 7 -15.46 10.57 -11.38
N VAL A 8 -15.28 10.50 -12.71
CA VAL A 8 -15.06 9.23 -13.42
C VAL A 8 -13.76 8.58 -12.97
N THR A 9 -12.65 9.34 -12.90
CA THR A 9 -11.37 8.81 -12.43
C THR A 9 -11.44 8.37 -10.97
N GLY A 10 -12.09 9.17 -10.11
CA GLY A 10 -12.35 8.79 -8.71
C GLY A 10 -13.13 7.48 -8.58
N PHE A 11 -14.17 7.29 -9.40
CA PHE A 11 -14.96 6.06 -9.43
C PHE A 11 -14.11 4.85 -9.82
N PHE A 12 -13.31 4.94 -10.88
CA PHE A 12 -12.43 3.84 -11.29
C PHE A 12 -11.35 3.51 -10.25
N ILE A 13 -10.82 4.51 -9.55
CA ILE A 13 -9.90 4.26 -8.42
C ILE A 13 -10.65 3.51 -7.30
N ALA A 14 -11.87 3.92 -6.94
CA ALA A 14 -12.66 3.23 -5.93
C ALA A 14 -12.93 1.77 -6.32
N VAL A 15 -13.38 1.51 -7.56
CA VAL A 15 -13.61 0.15 -8.09
C VAL A 15 -12.34 -0.68 -8.02
N SER A 16 -11.21 -0.12 -8.43
CA SER A 16 -9.91 -0.76 -8.40
C SER A 16 -9.50 -1.12 -6.97
N VAL A 17 -9.66 -0.21 -6.00
CA VAL A 17 -9.35 -0.50 -4.59
C VAL A 17 -10.28 -1.55 -4.00
N ILE A 18 -11.58 -1.46 -4.27
CA ILE A 18 -12.55 -2.47 -3.83
C ILE A 18 -12.18 -3.84 -4.40
N ALA A 19 -11.81 -3.92 -5.67
CA ALA A 19 -11.41 -5.19 -6.26
C ALA A 19 -10.15 -5.79 -5.61
N ASN A 20 -9.14 -4.98 -5.26
CA ASN A 20 -7.97 -5.47 -4.50
C ASN A 20 -8.38 -6.06 -3.15
N VAL A 21 -9.37 -5.47 -2.48
CA VAL A 21 -9.89 -5.97 -1.21
C VAL A 21 -10.66 -7.27 -1.44
N VAL A 22 -11.56 -7.31 -2.43
CA VAL A 22 -12.35 -8.51 -2.71
C VAL A 22 -11.47 -9.67 -3.21
N GLU A 23 -10.36 -9.40 -3.90
CA GLU A 23 -9.40 -10.43 -4.36
C GLU A 23 -8.89 -11.28 -3.18
N THR A 24 -8.73 -10.70 -1.99
CA THR A 24 -8.21 -11.36 -0.79
C THR A 24 -9.28 -11.96 0.11
N VAL A 25 -10.57 -11.67 -0.11
CA VAL A 25 -11.68 -12.22 0.67
C VAL A 25 -11.87 -13.71 0.36
N PRO A 26 -12.05 -14.58 1.37
CA PRO A 26 -12.37 -15.99 1.14
C PRO A 26 -13.71 -16.11 0.41
N CYS A 27 -13.70 -16.80 -0.72
CA CYS A 27 -14.90 -17.12 -1.47
C CYS A 27 -15.40 -18.52 -1.09
N GLN A 28 -16.73 -18.71 -1.14
CA GLN A 28 -17.34 -19.98 -0.78
C GLN A 28 -16.71 -21.15 -1.55
N PRO A 29 -16.34 -22.25 -0.86
CA PRO A 29 -15.66 -23.38 -1.46
C PRO A 29 -16.45 -23.94 -2.65
N PRO A 30 -15.76 -24.35 -3.73
CA PRO A 30 -16.41 -25.11 -4.80
C PRO A 30 -17.03 -26.38 -4.22
N LYS A 31 -18.17 -26.81 -4.79
CA LYS A 31 -18.88 -28.02 -4.35
C LYS A 31 -17.91 -29.21 -4.36
N GLY A 32 -17.51 -29.69 -3.17
CA GLY A 32 -16.62 -30.84 -3.01
C GLY A 32 -15.21 -30.56 -2.44
N SER A 33 -14.84 -29.31 -2.12
CA SER A 33 -13.59 -29.01 -1.38
C SER A 33 -13.85 -28.36 -0.03
N PHE A 34 -13.05 -28.71 0.99
CA PHE A 34 -13.10 -28.13 2.35
C PHE A 34 -12.16 -26.92 2.52
N LYS A 35 -11.39 -26.54 1.49
CA LYS A 35 -10.48 -25.39 1.56
C LYS A 35 -11.19 -24.14 1.09
N GLU A 36 -11.17 -23.09 1.91
CA GLU A 36 -11.54 -21.75 1.48
C GLU A 36 -10.48 -21.23 0.50
N LEU A 37 -10.90 -20.88 -0.71
CA LEU A 37 -10.02 -20.22 -1.69
C LEU A 37 -10.36 -18.72 -1.74
N PRO A 38 -9.36 -17.83 -1.90
CA PRO A 38 -9.60 -16.42 -2.15
C PRO A 38 -10.44 -16.23 -3.42
N CYS A 39 -11.31 -15.21 -3.43
CA CYS A 39 -12.10 -14.88 -4.61
C CYS A 39 -11.23 -14.58 -5.84
N GLY A 40 -10.01 -14.06 -5.63
CA GLY A 40 -9.02 -13.86 -6.68
C GLY A 40 -8.64 -15.13 -7.43
N GLU A 41 -8.54 -16.27 -6.74
CA GLU A 41 -8.19 -17.55 -7.38
C GLU A 41 -9.38 -18.21 -8.07
N LYS A 42 -10.59 -18.03 -7.53
CA LYS A 42 -11.81 -18.57 -8.14
C LYS A 42 -12.20 -17.84 -9.43
N TYR A 43 -12.03 -16.51 -9.45
CA TYR A 43 -12.43 -15.64 -10.56
C TYR A 43 -11.23 -14.92 -11.18
N GLN A 44 -10.10 -15.63 -11.38
CA GLN A 44 -8.86 -15.06 -11.90
C GLN A 44 -9.07 -14.22 -13.18
N LEU A 45 -9.82 -14.74 -14.15
CA LEU A 45 -10.06 -14.04 -15.41
C LEU A 45 -10.85 -12.73 -15.23
N ALA A 46 -11.83 -12.70 -14.32
CA ALA A 46 -12.65 -11.52 -14.08
C ALA A 46 -11.84 -10.42 -13.40
N PHE A 47 -11.07 -10.77 -12.36
CA PHE A 47 -10.18 -9.83 -11.69
C PHE A 47 -9.08 -9.34 -12.62
N PHE A 48 -8.47 -10.22 -13.42
CA PHE A 48 -7.47 -9.84 -14.41
C PHE A 48 -8.03 -8.87 -15.45
N CYS A 49 -9.22 -9.15 -16.00
CA CYS A 49 -9.87 -8.27 -16.98
C CYS A 49 -10.18 -6.88 -16.39
N MET A 50 -10.74 -6.84 -15.18
CA MET A 50 -11.06 -5.58 -14.51
C MET A 50 -9.81 -4.78 -14.11
N ASP A 51 -8.76 -5.44 -13.60
CA ASP A 51 -7.48 -4.77 -13.29
C ASP A 51 -6.83 -4.22 -14.56
N THR A 52 -6.85 -4.99 -15.65
CA THR A 52 -6.35 -4.56 -16.96
C THR A 52 -7.10 -3.32 -17.43
N ALA A 53 -8.44 -3.32 -17.36
CA ALA A 53 -9.26 -2.17 -17.74
C ALA A 53 -8.94 -0.92 -16.89
N CYS A 54 -8.84 -1.07 -15.57
CA CYS A 54 -8.48 0.03 -14.67
C CYS A 54 -7.09 0.60 -14.99
N VAL A 55 -6.10 -0.27 -15.18
CA VAL A 55 -4.72 0.16 -15.49
C VAL A 55 -4.66 0.85 -16.85
N LEU A 56 -5.34 0.34 -17.87
CA LEU A 56 -5.40 0.99 -19.19
C LEU A 56 -5.99 2.40 -19.10
N ILE A 57 -7.09 2.58 -18.35
CA ILE A 57 -7.68 3.90 -18.11
C ILE A 57 -6.69 4.82 -17.40
N PHE A 58 -5.99 4.33 -16.38
CA PHE A 58 -5.00 5.12 -15.64
C PHE A 58 -3.79 5.49 -16.47
N THR A 59 -3.29 4.59 -17.31
CA THR A 59 -2.21 4.86 -18.25
C THR A 59 -2.64 5.91 -19.26
N PHE A 60 -3.85 5.79 -19.82
CA PHE A 60 -4.38 6.77 -20.77
C PHE A 60 -4.55 8.16 -20.14
N GLU A 61 -5.10 8.23 -18.93
CA GLU A 61 -5.19 9.46 -18.13
C GLU A 61 -3.81 10.10 -17.89
N TYR A 62 -2.81 9.29 -17.53
CA TYR A 62 -1.44 9.77 -17.32
C TYR A 62 -0.82 10.31 -18.62
N LEU A 63 -0.95 9.58 -19.73
CA LEU A 63 -0.44 9.98 -21.04
C LEU A 63 -1.10 11.27 -21.54
N MET A 64 -2.42 11.38 -21.46
CA MET A 64 -3.13 12.62 -21.83
C MET A 64 -2.62 13.83 -21.04
N ARG A 65 -2.41 13.68 -19.72
CA ARG A 65 -1.84 14.75 -18.88
C ARG A 65 -0.39 15.08 -19.25
N LEU A 66 0.41 14.07 -19.56
CA LEU A 66 1.80 14.25 -19.97
C LEU A 66 1.89 14.99 -21.32
N PHE A 67 1.03 14.67 -22.28
CA PHE A 67 0.98 15.35 -23.58
C PHE A 67 0.43 16.77 -23.49
N ALA A 68 -0.56 17.01 -22.62
CA ALA A 68 -1.10 18.35 -22.37
C ALA A 68 -0.19 19.25 -21.51
N ALA A 69 0.83 18.69 -20.85
CA ALA A 69 1.69 19.46 -19.96
C ALA A 69 2.65 20.37 -20.74
N PRO A 70 2.78 21.67 -20.37
CA PRO A 70 3.66 22.61 -21.06
C PRO A 70 5.15 22.27 -20.90
N SER A 71 5.54 21.57 -19.83
CA SER A 71 6.91 21.09 -19.60
C SER A 71 6.92 19.65 -19.11
N ARG A 72 7.16 18.70 -20.02
CA ARG A 72 7.09 17.25 -19.77
C ARG A 72 8.04 16.80 -18.64
N CYS A 73 9.29 17.28 -18.64
CA CYS A 73 10.27 16.92 -17.61
C CYS A 73 9.88 17.41 -16.20
N LYS A 74 9.32 18.62 -16.10
CA LYS A 74 8.83 19.15 -14.82
C LYS A 74 7.60 18.39 -14.34
N PHE A 75 6.72 18.01 -15.27
CA PHE A 75 5.57 17.18 -14.97
C PHE A 75 5.97 15.80 -14.45
N MET A 76 6.92 15.10 -15.09
CA MET A 76 7.38 13.78 -14.65
C MET A 76 8.02 13.79 -13.26
N ARG A 77 8.68 14.88 -12.87
CA ARG A 77 9.29 15.04 -11.53
C ARG A 77 8.30 15.50 -10.45
N SER A 78 7.06 15.81 -10.80
CA SER A 78 6.03 16.17 -9.82
C SER A 78 5.62 14.96 -8.98
N VAL A 79 5.50 15.14 -7.66
CA VAL A 79 5.05 14.10 -6.71
C VAL A 79 3.74 13.45 -7.18
N MET A 80 2.80 14.26 -7.69
CA MET A 80 1.51 13.75 -8.16
C MET A 80 1.63 12.87 -9.41
N SER A 81 2.61 13.15 -10.27
CA SER A 81 2.86 12.35 -11.47
C SER A 81 3.62 11.07 -11.14
N VAL A 82 4.53 11.11 -10.16
CA VAL A 82 5.19 9.91 -9.63
C VAL A 82 4.15 8.96 -9.03
N ILE A 83 3.18 9.46 -8.27
CA ILE A 83 2.07 8.66 -7.75
C ILE A 83 1.27 8.01 -8.90
N ASP A 84 0.98 8.75 -9.96
CA ASP A 84 0.27 8.21 -11.14
C ASP A 84 1.05 7.06 -11.80
N VAL A 85 2.39 7.14 -11.88
CA VAL A 85 3.25 6.07 -12.42
C VAL A 85 3.31 4.87 -11.47
N VAL A 86 3.53 5.10 -10.18
CA VAL A 86 3.60 4.02 -9.17
C VAL A 86 2.27 3.26 -9.09
N ALA A 87 1.13 3.90 -9.36
CA ALA A 87 -0.18 3.25 -9.38
C ALA A 87 -0.34 2.22 -10.50
N ILE A 88 0.33 2.38 -11.64
CA ILE A 88 0.25 1.46 -12.80
C ILE A 88 1.45 0.52 -12.91
N MET A 89 2.58 0.88 -12.30
CA MET A 89 3.85 0.17 -12.38
C MET A 89 3.77 -1.32 -11.99
N PRO A 90 3.09 -1.73 -10.89
CA PRO A 90 3.04 -3.14 -10.48
C PRO A 90 2.43 -4.05 -11.55
N TYR A 91 1.46 -3.55 -12.33
CA TYR A 91 0.82 -4.30 -13.41
C TYR A 91 1.78 -4.53 -14.58
N TYR A 92 2.47 -3.47 -15.04
CA TYR A 92 3.43 -3.59 -16.14
C TYR A 92 4.64 -4.45 -15.79
N ILE A 93 5.14 -4.37 -14.56
CA ILE A 93 6.23 -5.25 -14.10
C ILE A 93 5.77 -6.70 -14.11
N GLY A 94 4.55 -6.98 -13.61
CA GLY A 94 3.98 -8.33 -13.62
C GLY A 94 3.75 -8.89 -15.03
N LEU A 95 3.58 -8.04 -16.05
CA LEU A 95 3.42 -8.50 -17.44
C LEU A 95 4.76 -8.78 -18.14
N VAL A 96 5.83 -8.09 -17.74
CA VAL A 96 7.17 -8.23 -18.35
C VAL A 96 8.00 -9.34 -17.68
N MET A 97 7.71 -9.68 -16.42
CA MET A 97 8.40 -10.77 -15.73
C MET A 97 8.01 -12.13 -16.36
N PRO A 98 8.98 -12.96 -16.79
CA PRO A 98 8.71 -14.31 -17.27
C PRO A 98 8.22 -15.20 -16.12
N GLU A 99 7.27 -16.12 -16.40
CA GLU A 99 6.85 -17.19 -15.49
C GLU A 99 7.97 -18.24 -15.34
N ASN A 100 9.08 -17.88 -14.70
CA ASN A 100 10.05 -18.87 -14.23
C ASN A 100 9.63 -19.32 -12.82
N GLU A 101 9.79 -20.59 -12.49
CA GLU A 101 9.36 -21.15 -11.20
C GLU A 101 10.03 -20.45 -9.99
N ASP A 102 11.25 -19.92 -10.16
CA ASP A 102 11.99 -19.18 -9.14
C ASP A 102 11.44 -17.77 -8.83
N VAL A 103 10.61 -17.19 -9.71
CA VAL A 103 10.04 -15.84 -9.55
C VAL A 103 8.58 -15.84 -9.10
N SER A 104 7.99 -17.01 -8.83
CA SER A 104 6.62 -17.14 -8.30
C SER A 104 6.40 -16.29 -7.02
N GLY A 105 7.40 -16.24 -6.12
CA GLY A 105 7.36 -15.37 -4.94
C GLY A 105 7.43 -13.87 -5.24
N ALA A 106 8.11 -13.48 -6.34
CA ALA A 106 8.19 -12.09 -6.76
C ALA A 106 6.83 -11.60 -7.28
N PHE A 107 6.07 -12.44 -7.99
CA PHE A 107 4.72 -12.11 -8.44
C PHE A 107 3.77 -11.83 -7.26
N VAL A 108 3.83 -12.64 -6.20
CA VAL A 108 3.01 -12.41 -4.98
C VAL A 108 3.39 -11.09 -4.31
N THR A 109 4.69 -10.79 -4.23
CA THR A 109 5.19 -9.55 -3.62
C THR A 109 4.76 -8.32 -4.43
N LEU A 110 4.74 -8.39 -5.77
CA LEU A 110 4.28 -7.31 -6.65
C LEU A 110 2.80 -6.98 -6.47
N ARG A 111 1.96 -7.96 -6.07
CA ARG A 111 0.54 -7.71 -5.78
C ARG A 111 0.36 -6.75 -4.61
N VAL A 112 1.23 -6.80 -3.60
CA VAL A 112 1.19 -5.87 -2.45
C VAL A 112 1.37 -4.43 -2.92
N PHE A 113 2.24 -4.19 -3.91
CA PHE A 113 2.47 -2.84 -4.44
C PHE A 113 1.23 -2.25 -5.15
N ARG A 114 0.22 -3.05 -5.52
CA ARG A 114 -1.04 -2.51 -6.06
C ARG A 114 -1.75 -1.62 -5.04
N VAL A 115 -1.51 -1.78 -3.73
CA VAL A 115 -2.05 -0.90 -2.68
C VAL A 115 -1.62 0.55 -2.88
N PHE A 116 -0.45 0.81 -3.50
CA PHE A 116 0.02 2.15 -3.77
C PHE A 116 -0.91 2.93 -4.72
N ARG A 117 -1.74 2.25 -5.53
CA ARG A 117 -2.75 2.93 -6.38
C ARG A 117 -3.78 3.71 -5.57
N ILE A 118 -3.99 3.39 -4.30
CA ILE A 118 -4.83 4.16 -3.36
C ILE A 118 -4.33 5.60 -3.26
N PHE A 119 -3.01 5.83 -3.31
CA PHE A 119 -2.46 7.18 -3.24
C PHE A 119 -2.87 8.08 -4.40
N LYS A 120 -3.38 7.54 -5.52
CA LYS A 120 -3.97 8.34 -6.60
C LYS A 120 -5.20 9.14 -6.16
N PHE A 121 -5.88 8.72 -5.07
CA PHE A 121 -6.89 9.54 -4.41
C PHE A 121 -6.35 10.87 -3.88
N SER A 122 -5.04 10.99 -3.60
CA SER A 122 -4.45 12.25 -3.14
C SER A 122 -4.61 13.40 -4.13
N ARG A 123 -4.63 13.12 -5.45
CA ARG A 123 -4.90 14.16 -6.47
C ARG A 123 -6.33 14.68 -6.38
N HIS A 124 -7.25 13.81 -5.95
CA HIS A 124 -8.67 14.10 -5.86
C HIS A 124 -9.01 14.75 -4.51
N SER A 125 -8.38 14.33 -3.42
CA SER A 125 -8.63 14.87 -2.09
C SER A 125 -7.74 16.06 -1.75
N GLN A 126 -8.35 17.23 -1.55
CA GLN A 126 -7.63 18.40 -1.01
C GLN A 126 -7.03 18.11 0.37
N GLY A 127 -7.72 17.34 1.21
CA GLY A 127 -7.24 16.99 2.55
C GLY A 127 -5.92 16.21 2.53
N LEU A 128 -5.79 15.22 1.65
CA LEU A 128 -4.54 14.45 1.51
C LEU A 128 -3.38 15.32 1.00
N ARG A 129 -3.67 16.30 0.14
CA ARG A 129 -2.66 17.26 -0.33
C ARG A 129 -2.18 18.15 0.81
N ILE A 130 -3.12 18.70 1.59
CA ILE A 130 -2.82 19.53 2.75
C ILE A 130 -1.99 18.74 3.77
N LEU A 131 -2.41 17.50 4.09
CA LEU A 131 -1.64 16.60 4.95
C LEU A 131 -0.20 16.43 4.45
N GLY A 132 -0.01 16.17 3.16
CA GLY A 132 1.33 16.07 2.56
C GLY A 132 2.16 17.35 2.69
N TYR A 133 1.56 18.53 2.51
CA TYR A 133 2.23 19.81 2.70
C TYR A 133 2.59 20.06 4.17
N THR A 134 1.68 19.77 5.09
CA THR A 134 1.90 19.90 6.54
C THR A 134 3.00 18.94 7.02
N LEU A 135 2.97 17.68 6.59
CA LEU A 135 4.03 16.70 6.89
C LEU A 135 5.39 17.15 6.36
N LYS A 136 5.44 17.71 5.15
CA LYS A 136 6.67 18.27 4.60
C LYS A 136 7.15 19.47 5.42
N SER A 137 6.24 20.34 5.85
CA SER A 137 6.57 21.52 6.66
C SER A 137 7.07 21.15 8.06
N CYS A 138 6.54 20.08 8.64
CA CYS A 138 6.90 19.61 9.97
C CYS A 138 7.85 18.41 9.95
N ALA A 139 8.52 18.13 8.82
CA ALA A 139 9.34 16.92 8.65
C ALA A 139 10.49 16.84 9.67
N SER A 140 11.10 17.98 10.02
CA SER A 140 12.13 18.05 11.06
C SER A 140 11.60 17.66 12.43
N GLU A 141 10.46 18.23 12.83
CA GLU A 141 9.81 17.94 14.11
C GLU A 141 9.33 16.49 14.21
N LEU A 142 8.74 15.98 13.12
CA LEU A 142 8.33 14.58 13.03
C LEU A 142 9.54 13.63 13.14
N GLY A 143 10.67 13.99 12.52
CA GLY A 143 11.91 13.23 12.63
C GLY A 143 12.41 13.16 14.08
N PHE A 144 12.40 14.27 14.80
CA PHE A 144 12.78 14.30 16.22
C PHE A 144 11.82 13.49 17.09
N LEU A 145 10.52 13.57 16.84
CA LEU A 145 9.50 12.77 17.53
C LEU A 145 9.73 11.25 17.32
N LEU A 146 9.96 10.83 16.07
CA LEU A 146 10.23 9.41 15.78
C LEU A 146 11.55 8.93 16.40
N PHE A 147 12.57 9.79 16.44
CA PHE A 147 13.84 9.50 17.09
C PHE A 147 13.67 9.29 18.60
N SER A 148 12.99 10.22 19.29
CA SER A 148 12.76 10.12 20.73
C SER A 148 11.86 8.93 21.09
N LEU A 149 10.83 8.66 20.29
CA LEU A 149 9.98 7.48 20.45
C LEU A 149 10.78 6.17 20.30
N THR A 150 11.65 6.09 19.29
CA THR A 150 12.49 4.90 19.07
C THR A 150 13.45 4.67 20.24
N MET A 151 14.09 5.73 20.76
CA MET A 151 14.93 5.65 21.96
C MET A 151 14.13 5.13 23.16
N ALA A 152 12.92 5.65 23.38
CA ALA A 152 12.07 5.19 24.46
C ALA A 152 11.66 3.72 24.30
N ILE A 153 11.29 3.28 23.08
CA ILE A 153 10.97 1.88 22.78
C ILE A 153 12.15 0.97 23.16
N ILE A 154 13.38 1.34 22.78
CA ILE A 154 14.58 0.54 23.10
C ILE A 154 14.79 0.45 24.62
N ILE A 155 14.68 1.57 25.34
CA ILE A 155 14.87 1.61 26.79
C ILE A 155 13.82 0.73 27.49
N PHE A 156 12.54 0.95 27.21
CA PHE A 156 11.46 0.20 27.86
C PHE A 156 11.44 -1.27 27.47
N ALA A 157 11.73 -1.62 26.21
CA ALA A 157 11.88 -3.01 25.79
C ALA A 157 13.04 -3.71 26.50
N THR A 158 14.14 -3.00 26.76
CA THR A 158 15.27 -3.53 27.52
C THR A 158 14.87 -3.77 28.98
N VAL A 159 14.18 -2.80 29.61
CA VAL A 159 13.67 -2.95 30.98
C VAL A 159 12.71 -4.14 31.07
N MET A 160 11.74 -4.26 30.15
CA MET A 160 10.79 -5.37 30.12
C MET A 160 11.48 -6.72 29.96
N PHE A 161 12.44 -6.81 29.02
CA PHE A 161 13.21 -8.03 28.83
C PHE A 161 13.95 -8.46 30.10
N TYR A 162 14.61 -7.53 30.78
CA TYR A 162 15.35 -7.85 32.01
C TYR A 162 14.44 -8.09 33.22
N ALA A 163 13.30 -7.41 33.31
CA ALA A 163 12.33 -7.60 34.38
C ALA A 163 11.70 -9.00 34.34
N GLU A 164 11.42 -9.52 33.14
CA GLU A 164 10.84 -10.84 32.92
C GLU A 164 11.88 -11.94 32.68
N LYS A 165 13.16 -11.60 32.79
CA LYS A 165 14.26 -12.53 32.57
C LYS A 165 14.28 -13.57 33.68
N GLY A 166 13.96 -14.82 33.34
CA GLY A 166 13.96 -15.95 34.27
C GLY A 166 12.57 -16.46 34.63
N THR A 167 11.51 -15.77 34.21
CA THR A 167 10.13 -16.27 34.33
C THR A 167 9.88 -17.37 33.28
N LYS A 168 9.42 -18.55 33.71
CA LYS A 168 9.05 -19.63 32.79
C LYS A 168 7.78 -19.25 32.03
N GLY A 169 7.84 -19.26 30.69
CA GLY A 169 6.70 -18.97 29.82
C GLY A 169 6.55 -17.49 29.40
N SER A 170 7.54 -16.64 29.66
CA SER A 170 7.53 -15.25 29.21
C SER A 170 7.62 -15.12 27.68
N THR A 171 6.82 -14.23 27.10
CA THR A 171 6.86 -13.86 25.68
C THR A 171 8.05 -12.94 25.35
N PHE A 172 8.73 -12.40 26.35
CA PHE A 172 9.85 -11.47 26.21
C PHE A 172 11.18 -12.22 26.05
N THR A 173 11.33 -12.94 24.94
CA THR A 173 12.50 -13.81 24.67
C THR A 173 13.77 -13.03 24.28
N SER A 174 13.62 -11.82 23.75
CA SER A 174 14.71 -10.94 23.33
C SER A 174 14.23 -9.49 23.33
N ILE A 175 15.17 -8.53 23.34
CA ILE A 175 14.83 -7.10 23.31
C ILE A 175 13.95 -6.75 22.08
N PRO A 176 14.25 -7.22 20.85
CA PRO A 176 13.37 -6.98 19.70
C PRO A 176 12.00 -7.65 19.83
N ALA A 177 11.91 -8.83 20.47
CA ALA A 177 10.62 -9.48 20.71
C ALA A 177 9.72 -8.63 21.65
N SER A 178 10.33 -7.87 22.57
CA SER A 178 9.61 -6.93 23.44
C SER A 178 9.13 -5.66 22.73
N PHE A 179 9.63 -5.34 21.53
CA PHE A 179 9.26 -4.10 20.82
C PHE A 179 7.77 -4.03 20.53
N TRP A 180 7.13 -5.12 20.10
CA TRP A 180 5.69 -5.14 19.82
C TRP A 180 4.89 -4.66 21.03
N TYR A 181 5.12 -5.28 22.19
CA TYR A 181 4.46 -4.91 23.44
C TYR A 181 4.75 -3.46 23.85
N THR A 182 6.02 -3.04 23.77
CA THR A 182 6.40 -1.67 24.13
C THR A 182 5.75 -0.65 23.19
N ILE A 183 5.71 -0.90 21.89
CA ILE A 183 5.07 -0.02 20.90
C ILE A 183 3.58 0.10 21.20
N VAL A 184 2.88 -1.02 21.37
CA VAL A 184 1.44 -1.07 21.66
C VAL A 184 1.11 -0.34 22.97
N THR A 185 1.94 -0.52 24.00
CA THR A 185 1.75 0.12 25.31
C THR A 185 2.02 1.63 25.24
N MET A 186 3.14 2.04 24.64
CA MET A 186 3.50 3.46 24.51
C MET A 186 2.57 4.24 23.58
N THR A 187 2.00 3.57 22.58
CA THR A 187 0.97 4.15 21.70
C THR A 187 -0.43 4.04 22.29
N THR A 188 -0.57 3.52 23.52
CA THR A 188 -1.84 3.38 24.26
C THR A 188 -2.90 2.53 23.54
N LEU A 189 -2.46 1.60 22.68
CA LEU A 189 -3.34 0.66 21.99
C LEU A 189 -3.89 -0.41 22.95
N GLY A 190 -3.09 -0.82 23.95
CA GLY A 190 -3.46 -1.82 24.96
C GLY A 190 -3.66 -3.22 24.40
#